data_AF-A0A4R4TJM2-F1
#
_entry.id   AF-A0A4R4TJM2-F1
#
_cell.length_a   1.000
_cell.length_b   1.000
_cell.length_c   1.000
_cell.angle_alpha   90.00
_cell.angle_beta   90.00
_cell.angle_gamma   90.00
#
_symmetry.space_group_name_H-M   'P 1'
#
loop_
_entity.id
_entity.type
_entity.pdbx_description
1 polymer ?
#
loop_
_entity_poly.entity_id
_entity_poly.type
_entity_poly.pdbx_seq_one_letter_code
_entity_poly.pdbx_strand_id
1 'polypeptide(L)'
;MSADYYRSDGIRATAEEAQRLLLDVRGRLLAQDVIRVGGVVVVVSTWFTVIDLGFAANGRPLLWQTIVSDSTMHADIGQYTTREKAVRGHAQAVSMITSRLRGLVARAALDDARS
;
A
#
# COMPACT_ATOMS: atom_id res chain seq x y z
N MET A 1 1.39 -4.01 24.62
CA MET A 1 2.28 -4.95 23.90
C MET A 1 3.39 -4.12 23.29
N SER A 2 4.66 -4.51 23.46
CA SER A 2 5.75 -3.93 22.68
C SER A 2 5.56 -4.38 21.24
N ALA A 3 5.61 -3.47 20.27
CA ALA A 3 5.66 -3.85 18.86
C ALA A 3 6.94 -4.65 18.61
N ASP A 4 6.85 -5.74 17.86
CA ASP A 4 8.03 -6.48 17.43
C ASP A 4 8.54 -5.84 16.12
N TYR A 5 9.86 -5.70 16.01
CA TYR A 5 10.49 -5.21 14.81
C TYR A 5 10.99 -6.36 13.96
N TYR A 6 10.92 -6.18 12.65
CA TYR A 6 11.31 -7.17 11.67
C TYR A 6 12.18 -6.56 10.60
N ARG A 7 12.95 -7.41 9.95
CA ARG A 7 13.61 -7.16 8.66
C ARG A 7 12.66 -7.58 7.54
N SER A 8 12.97 -7.19 6.31
CA SER A 8 12.13 -7.45 5.13
C SER A 8 11.93 -8.93 4.81
N ASP A 9 12.82 -9.80 5.30
CA ASP A 9 12.75 -11.26 5.18
C ASP A 9 11.84 -11.91 6.25
N GLY A 10 11.37 -11.15 7.23
CA GLY A 10 10.52 -11.63 8.32
C GLY A 10 11.27 -12.10 9.55
N ILE A 11 12.59 -11.95 9.61
CA ILE A 11 13.39 -12.19 10.82
C ILE A 11 13.26 -10.99 11.75
N ARG A 12 13.21 -11.23 13.07
CA ARG A 12 13.17 -10.14 14.06
C ARG A 12 14.42 -9.26 13.96
N ALA A 13 14.20 -7.95 13.99
CA ALA A 13 15.24 -6.94 14.03
C ALA A 13 15.52 -6.51 15.47
N THR A 14 16.74 -6.06 15.73
CA THR A 14 17.04 -5.33 16.98
C THR A 14 16.42 -3.93 16.95
N ALA A 15 16.31 -3.26 18.10
CA ALA A 15 15.81 -1.89 18.15
C ALA A 15 16.69 -0.91 17.34
N GLU A 16 18.01 -1.11 17.35
CA GLU A 16 18.96 -0.29 16.57
C GLU A 16 18.80 -0.51 15.06
N GLU A 17 18.60 -1.76 14.64
CA GLU A 17 18.27 -2.07 13.24
C GLU A 17 16.93 -1.46 12.83
N ALA A 18 15.91 -1.59 13.68
CA ALA A 18 14.59 -1.03 13.43
C ALA A 18 14.64 0.48 13.26
N GLN A 19 15.39 1.19 14.11
CA GLN A 19 15.57 2.63 13.99
C GLN A 19 16.21 3.01 12.64
N ARG A 20 17.26 2.31 12.22
CA ARG A 20 17.89 2.55 10.90
C ARG A 20 16.93 2.29 9.75
N LEU A 21 16.19 1.19 9.80
CA LEU A 21 15.20 0.84 8.76
C LEU A 21 14.05 1.86 8.69
N LEU A 22 13.53 2.30 9.84
CA LEU A 22 12.45 3.28 9.90
C LEU A 22 12.86 4.62 9.29
N LEU A 23 14.12 5.03 9.48
CA LEU A 23 14.68 6.26 8.91
C LEU A 23 15.03 6.14 7.42
N ASP A 24 15.23 4.92 6.91
CA ASP A 24 15.47 4.67 5.48
C ASP A 24 14.15 4.66 4.68
N VAL A 25 13.57 5.85 4.51
CA VAL A 25 12.29 6.00 3.79
C VAL A 25 12.37 5.42 2.37
N ARG A 26 13.48 5.66 1.64
CA ARG A 26 13.61 5.18 0.26
C ARG A 26 13.76 3.67 0.19
N GLY A 27 14.55 3.06 1.08
CA GLY A 27 14.71 1.60 1.13
C GLY A 27 13.44 0.87 1.54
N ARG A 28 12.52 1.53 2.25
CA ARG A 28 11.21 0.96 2.62
C ARG A 28 10.16 1.03 1.52
N LEU A 29 10.33 1.90 0.52
CA LEU A 29 9.37 1.99 -0.59
C LEU A 29 9.56 0.81 -1.54
N LEU A 30 8.55 -0.04 -1.66
CA LEU A 30 8.55 -1.15 -2.60
C LEU A 30 8.17 -0.70 -4.01
N ALA A 31 7.07 0.03 -4.12
CA ALA A 31 6.48 0.45 -5.38
C ALA A 31 5.54 1.64 -5.16
N GLN A 32 5.43 2.49 -6.17
CA GLN A 32 4.51 3.63 -6.18
C GLN A 32 4.03 3.90 -7.61
N ASP A 33 2.72 4.02 -7.75
CA ASP A 33 2.05 4.34 -9.01
C ASP A 33 1.11 5.53 -8.82
N VAL A 34 1.12 6.45 -9.79
CA VAL A 34 0.21 7.60 -9.81
C VAL A 34 -0.84 7.39 -10.89
N ILE A 35 -2.09 7.22 -10.46
CA ILE A 35 -3.23 7.00 -11.33
C ILE A 35 -3.92 8.33 -11.57
N ARG A 36 -4.10 8.68 -12.85
CA ARG A 36 -4.82 9.89 -13.28
C ARG A 36 -5.96 9.49 -14.20
N VAL A 37 -7.19 9.83 -13.83
CA VAL A 37 -8.39 9.57 -14.62
C VAL A 37 -9.31 10.79 -14.56
N GLY A 38 -9.46 11.49 -15.68
CA GLY A 38 -10.13 12.79 -15.69
C GLY A 38 -9.43 13.78 -14.76
N GLY A 39 -10.19 14.45 -13.89
CA GLY A 39 -9.66 15.34 -12.85
C GLY A 39 -9.19 14.64 -11.58
N VAL A 40 -9.36 13.31 -11.46
CA VAL A 40 -9.04 12.57 -10.24
C VAL A 40 -7.59 12.07 -10.28
N VAL A 41 -6.84 12.34 -9.21
CA VAL A 41 -5.46 11.90 -9.03
C VAL A 41 -5.34 11.10 -7.73
N VAL A 42 -4.85 9.88 -7.84
CA VAL A 42 -4.66 8.97 -6.71
C VAL A 42 -3.28 8.34 -6.79
N VAL A 43 -2.63 8.17 -5.64
CA VAL A 43 -1.33 7.51 -5.49
C VAL A 43 -1.55 6.17 -4.80
N VAL A 44 -1.05 5.10 -5.40
CA VAL A 44 -0.96 3.78 -4.76
C VAL A 44 0.49 3.57 -4.38
N SER A 45 0.75 3.27 -3.12
CA SER A 45 2.11 3.04 -2.62
C SER A 45 2.17 1.79 -1.76
N THR A 46 3.22 1.01 -1.91
CA THR A 46 3.46 -0.18 -1.08
C THR A 46 4.77 -0.03 -0.33
N TRP A 47 4.72 -0.23 0.98
CA TRP A 47 5.82 0.02 1.89
C TRP A 47 6.14 -1.19 2.74
N PHE A 48 7.41 -1.33 3.09
CA PHE A 48 7.85 -2.14 4.22
C PHE A 48 7.61 -1.37 5.53
N THR A 49 6.94 -2.01 6.48
CA THR A 49 6.44 -1.34 7.69
C THR A 49 7.42 -1.38 8.85
N VAL A 50 8.40 -2.29 8.83
CA VAL A 50 9.36 -2.59 9.93
C VAL A 50 8.69 -3.19 11.17
N ILE A 51 7.55 -2.63 11.58
CA ILE A 51 6.68 -3.16 12.63
C ILE A 51 5.67 -4.15 12.06
N ASP A 52 5.28 -5.15 12.84
CA ASP A 52 4.13 -5.97 12.45
C ASP A 52 2.84 -5.17 12.48
N LEU A 53 2.02 -5.32 11.44
CA LEU A 53 0.65 -4.82 11.39
C LEU A 53 -0.36 -5.85 11.92
N GLY A 54 0.13 -6.84 12.66
CA GLY A 54 -0.58 -8.06 13.02
C GLY A 54 -0.07 -9.30 12.27
N PHE A 55 -0.73 -10.42 12.50
CA PHE A 55 -0.30 -11.74 12.03
C PHE A 55 -1.35 -12.36 11.11
N ALA A 56 -0.89 -12.94 10.01
CA ALA A 56 -1.75 -13.75 9.15
C ALA A 56 -2.11 -15.08 9.86
N ALA A 57 -3.13 -15.78 9.35
CA ALA A 57 -3.59 -17.06 9.90
C ALA A 57 -2.49 -18.14 9.99
N ASN A 58 -1.43 -18.02 9.20
CA ASN A 58 -0.27 -18.91 9.24
C ASN A 58 0.82 -18.46 10.23
N GLY A 59 0.53 -17.50 11.11
CA GLY A 59 1.44 -17.00 12.15
C GLY A 59 2.55 -16.10 11.64
N ARG A 60 2.58 -15.73 10.35
CA ARG A 60 3.60 -14.82 9.80
C ARG A 60 3.18 -13.35 10.01
N PRO A 61 4.10 -12.45 10.37
CA PRO A 61 3.80 -11.04 10.53
C PRO A 61 3.46 -10.39 9.18
N LEU A 62 2.53 -9.44 9.21
CA LEU A 62 2.18 -8.58 8.08
C LEU A 62 3.14 -7.38 8.09
N LEU A 63 4.08 -7.40 7.14
CA LEU A 63 5.22 -6.47 7.12
C LEU A 63 5.22 -5.54 5.91
N TRP A 64 4.24 -5.71 5.02
CA TRP A 64 4.11 -4.92 3.81
C TRP A 64 2.70 -4.40 3.71
N GLN A 65 2.55 -3.13 3.38
CA GLN A 65 1.24 -2.47 3.33
C GLN A 65 1.11 -1.69 2.04
N THR A 66 -0.02 -1.87 1.35
CA THR A 66 -0.42 -1.04 0.21
C THR A 66 -1.46 -0.03 0.70
N ILE A 67 -1.18 1.24 0.44
CA ILE A 67 -2.03 2.38 0.77
C ILE A 67 -2.41 3.08 -0.52
N VAL A 68 -3.69 3.44 -0.63
CA VAL A 68 -4.19 4.37 -1.64
C VAL A 68 -4.37 5.74 -1.02
N SER A 69 -3.99 6.80 -1.74
CA SER A 69 -3.94 8.16 -1.21
C SER A 69 -4.40 9.17 -2.25
N ASP A 70 -5.17 10.17 -1.82
CA ASP A 70 -5.41 11.40 -2.58
C ASP A 70 -4.96 12.62 -1.75
N SER A 71 -5.37 13.83 -2.15
CA SER A 71 -5.00 15.08 -1.45
C SER A 71 -5.66 15.25 -0.09
N THR A 72 -6.63 14.40 0.26
CA THR A 72 -7.50 14.53 1.44
C THR A 72 -7.50 13.29 2.33
N MET A 73 -7.24 12.10 1.77
CA MET A 73 -7.39 10.84 2.46
C MET A 73 -6.29 9.84 2.11
N HIS A 74 -6.00 8.98 3.07
CA HIS A 74 -5.23 7.75 2.89
C HIS A 74 -6.09 6.56 3.36
N ALA A 75 -6.06 5.45 2.62
CA ALA A 75 -6.75 4.22 3.01
C ALA A 75 -5.86 3.00 2.78
N ASP A 76 -5.88 2.10 3.76
CA ASP A 76 -5.22 0.80 3.68
C ASP A 76 -6.03 -0.14 2.79
N ILE A 77 -5.38 -0.75 1.81
CA ILE A 77 -6.05 -1.63 0.84
C ILE A 77 -5.40 -3.00 0.69
N GLY A 78 -4.28 -3.24 1.36
CA GLY A 78 -3.66 -4.55 1.40
C GLY A 78 -2.53 -4.64 2.40
N GLN A 79 -2.41 -5.79 3.05
CA GLN A 79 -1.32 -6.13 3.95
C GLN A 79 -0.78 -7.51 3.60
N TYR A 80 0.55 -7.68 3.62
CA TYR A 80 1.20 -8.89 3.12
C TYR A 80 2.35 -9.36 4.01
N THR A 81 2.52 -10.68 4.02
CA THR A 81 3.57 -11.35 4.80
C THR A 81 4.91 -11.42 4.11
N THR A 82 4.97 -11.18 2.78
CA THR A 82 6.22 -11.23 2.00
C THR A 82 6.27 -10.16 0.93
N ARG A 83 7.48 -9.81 0.50
CA ARG A 83 7.73 -8.85 -0.56
C ARG A 83 7.09 -9.25 -1.88
N GLU A 84 7.15 -10.53 -2.25
CA GLU A 84 6.60 -11.04 -3.51
C GLU A 84 5.08 -10.94 -3.54
N LYS A 85 4.43 -11.21 -2.41
CA LYS A 85 2.98 -11.01 -2.26
C LYS A 85 2.63 -9.53 -2.36
N ALA A 86 3.43 -8.67 -1.74
CA ALA A 86 3.25 -7.23 -1.79
C ALA A 86 3.40 -6.67 -3.22
N VAL A 87 4.38 -7.12 -4.00
CA VAL A 87 4.52 -6.75 -5.43
C VAL A 87 3.27 -7.11 -6.23
N ARG A 88 2.78 -8.35 -6.08
CA ARG A 88 1.55 -8.77 -6.78
C ARG A 88 0.33 -7.99 -6.30
N GLY A 89 0.22 -7.79 -5.00
CA GLY A 89 -0.85 -7.03 -4.37
C GLY A 89 -0.87 -5.56 -4.83
N HIS A 90 0.30 -4.95 -5.01
CA HIS A 90 0.44 -3.61 -5.57
C HIS A 90 -0.13 -3.54 -6.99
N ALA A 91 0.31 -4.43 -7.88
CA ALA A 91 -0.19 -4.46 -9.26
C ALA A 91 -1.71 -4.70 -9.33
N GLN A 92 -2.24 -5.57 -8.46
CA GLN A 92 -3.69 -5.79 -8.34
C GLN A 92 -4.42 -4.55 -7.85
N ALA A 93 -3.89 -3.86 -6.84
CA ALA A 93 -4.45 -2.62 -6.32
C ALA A 93 -4.50 -1.53 -7.40
N VAL A 94 -3.40 -1.32 -8.12
CA VAL A 94 -3.33 -0.34 -9.22
C VAL A 94 -4.38 -0.64 -10.28
N SER A 95 -4.51 -1.91 -10.70
CA SER A 95 -5.50 -2.33 -11.70
C SER A 95 -6.94 -2.10 -11.22
N MET A 96 -7.26 -2.55 -10.00
CA MET A 96 -8.58 -2.42 -9.39
C MET A 96 -9.00 -0.95 -9.27
N ILE A 97 -8.11 -0.10 -8.74
CA ILE A 97 -8.37 1.32 -8.53
C ILE A 97 -8.55 2.03 -9.87
N THR A 98 -7.66 1.78 -10.83
CA THR A 98 -7.75 2.36 -12.17
C THR A 98 -9.08 2.03 -12.83
N SER A 99 -9.49 0.76 -12.77
CA SER A 99 -10.77 0.30 -13.32
C SER A 99 -11.96 1.00 -12.66
N ARG A 100 -11.96 1.08 -11.32
CA ARG A 100 -13.05 1.70 -10.58
C ARG A 100 -13.15 3.21 -10.83
N LEU A 101 -12.02 3.92 -10.88
CA LEU A 101 -11.99 5.34 -11.20
C LEU A 101 -12.50 5.62 -12.62
N ARG A 102 -12.09 4.82 -13.61
CA ARG A 102 -12.61 4.92 -14.98
C ARG A 102 -14.13 4.73 -15.03
N GLY A 103 -14.65 3.74 -14.32
CA GLY A 103 -16.10 3.50 -14.23
C GLY A 103 -16.87 4.63 -13.51
N LEU A 104 -16.26 5.32 -12.55
CA LEU A 104 -16.87 6.47 -11.89
C LEU A 104 -16.89 7.70 -12.80
N VAL A 105 -15.77 8.03 -13.43
CA VAL A 105 -15.66 9.17 -14.34
C VAL A 105 -16.57 9.00 -15.56
N ALA A 106 -16.64 7.81 -16.14
CA ALA A 106 -17.53 7.53 -17.26
C ALA A 106 -19.02 7.72 -16.90
N ARG A 107 -19.42 7.34 -15.68
CA ARG A 107 -20.80 7.57 -15.20
C ARG A 107 -21.09 9.05 -15.00
N ALA A 108 -20.18 9.78 -14.35
CA ALA A 108 -20.34 11.23 -14.15
C ALA A 108 -20.49 11.97 -15.48
N ALA A 109 -19.69 11.63 -16.49
CA ALA A 109 -19.80 12.23 -17.82
C ALA A 109 -21.13 11.93 -18.53
N LEU A 110 -21.71 10.74 -18.31
CA LEU A 110 -23.02 10.39 -18.85
C LEU A 110 -24.16 11.14 -18.14
N ASP A 111 -24.03 11.37 -16.84
CA ASP A 111 -25.00 12.14 -16.05
C ASP A 111 -24.97 13.62 -16.45
N ASP A 112 -23.78 14.22 -16.62
CA ASP A 112 -23.62 15.59 -17.12
C ASP A 112 -24.21 15.77 -18.52
N ALA A 113 -24.04 14.79 -19.42
CA ALA A 113 -24.57 14.85 -20.79
C ALA A 113 -26.11 14.73 -20.88
N ARG A 114 -26.77 14.29 -19.81
CA ARG A 114 -28.24 14.18 -19.71
C ARG A 114 -28.87 15.38 -18.99
N SER A 115 -28.05 16.27 -18.45
CA SER A 115 -28.42 17.49 -17.73
C SER A 115 -28.55 18.67 -18.70
#